data_AF-A0A4Y3RT14-F1
#
_entry.id   AF-A0A4Y3RT14-F1
#
_cell.length_a   1.000
_cell.length_b   1.000
_cell.length_c   1.000
_cell.angle_alpha   90.00
_cell.angle_beta   90.00
_cell.angle_gamma   90.00
#
_symmetry.space_group_name_H-M   'P 1'
#
loop_
_entity.id
_entity.type
_entity.pdbx_description
1 polymer ?
#
loop_
_entity_poly.entity_id
_entity_poly.type
_entity_poly.pdbx_seq_one_letter_code
_entity_poly.pdbx_strand_id
1 'polypeptide(L)'
;MSEITGTGISVAHEAYAFACMRCGYGWEQAYDIEHHVDAAGQEFVVYKAEGERVPSPLSSPTCMNCGGHVVRIMRAGQVSSVLDLIAATERHQHGAKATKPVSMAGPIGQELTEATEDAPETPPVPHHWHLSDLLHPFRKHE
;
A
#
# COMPACT_ATOMS: atom_id res chain seq x y z
N MET A 1 8.43 -15.53 -15.12
CA MET A 1 9.09 -15.99 -16.37
C MET A 1 10.19 -16.92 -15.90
N SER A 2 10.16 -18.18 -16.33
CA SER A 2 11.11 -19.19 -15.86
C SER A 2 12.16 -19.45 -16.94
N GLU A 3 13.43 -19.37 -16.58
CA GLU A 3 14.56 -19.63 -17.46
C GLU A 3 15.25 -20.92 -17.00
N ILE A 4 15.66 -21.76 -17.96
CA ILE A 4 16.43 -22.97 -17.68
C ILE A 4 17.89 -22.63 -17.91
N THR A 5 18.69 -22.59 -16.86
CA THR A 5 20.14 -22.37 -16.98
C THR A 5 20.80 -23.63 -17.55
N GLY A 6 21.94 -23.52 -18.23
CA GLY A 6 22.66 -24.63 -18.89
C GLY A 6 23.05 -25.83 -18.00
N THR A 7 22.78 -25.75 -16.70
CA THR A 7 22.89 -26.80 -15.67
C THR A 7 21.60 -27.59 -15.43
N GLY A 8 20.50 -27.29 -16.14
CA GLY A 8 19.20 -27.95 -15.97
C GLY A 8 18.36 -27.45 -14.79
N ILE A 9 18.82 -26.41 -14.10
CA ILE A 9 18.11 -25.77 -12.99
C ILE A 9 17.12 -24.77 -13.57
N SER A 10 15.83 -24.89 -13.22
CA SER A 10 14.83 -23.90 -13.60
C SER A 10 14.77 -22.78 -12.56
N VAL A 11 15.04 -21.57 -13.00
CA VAL A 11 15.02 -20.35 -12.18
C VAL A 11 13.79 -19.53 -12.54
N ALA A 12 12.97 -19.19 -11.55
CA ALA A 12 11.88 -18.25 -11.70
C ALA A 12 12.22 -16.94 -11.00
N HIS A 13 12.02 -15.81 -11.70
CA HIS A 13 12.16 -14.49 -11.11
C HIS A 13 10.80 -14.01 -10.63
N GLU A 14 10.69 -13.73 -9.33
CA GLU A 14 9.46 -13.24 -8.73
C GLU A 14 9.75 -12.16 -7.69
N ALA A 15 8.88 -11.17 -7.62
CA ALA A 15 8.95 -10.09 -6.64
C ALA A 15 7.70 -10.09 -5.77
N TYR A 16 7.89 -9.78 -4.50
CA TYR A 16 6.80 -9.69 -3.53
C TYR A 16 6.87 -8.37 -2.76
N ALA A 17 5.70 -7.92 -2.32
CA ALA A 17 5.55 -6.83 -1.37
C ALA A 17 5.22 -7.40 0.00
N PHE A 18 5.79 -6.82 1.04
CA PHE A 18 5.63 -7.26 2.42
C PHE A 18 5.16 -6.10 3.29
N ALA A 19 4.34 -6.40 4.29
CA ALA A 19 3.92 -5.46 5.32
C ALA A 19 4.00 -6.11 6.70
N CYS A 20 4.81 -5.53 7.60
CA CYS A 20 4.90 -5.98 8.97
C CYS A 20 3.63 -5.59 9.75
N MET A 21 2.92 -6.57 10.29
CA MET A 21 1.70 -6.33 11.08
C MET A 21 2.02 -5.84 12.50
N ARG A 22 3.30 -5.87 12.91
CA ARG A 22 3.76 -5.36 14.21
C ARG A 22 4.12 -3.88 14.18
N CYS A 23 4.92 -3.44 13.21
CA CYS A 23 5.45 -2.07 13.15
C CYS A 23 5.00 -1.27 11.91
N GLY A 24 4.21 -1.86 11.01
CA GLY A 24 3.72 -1.19 9.80
C GLY A 24 4.75 -1.01 8.68
N TYR A 25 6.00 -1.44 8.88
CA TYR A 25 7.04 -1.30 7.86
C TYR A 25 6.72 -2.14 6.64
N GLY A 26 6.69 -1.50 5.46
CA GLY A 26 6.48 -2.15 4.18
C GLY A 26 7.75 -2.11 3.33
N TRP A 27 8.02 -3.19 2.61
CA TRP A 27 9.13 -3.28 1.67
C TRP A 27 8.78 -4.20 0.50
N GLU A 28 9.53 -4.08 -0.59
CA GLU A 28 9.44 -5.00 -1.73
C GLU A 28 10.81 -5.61 -1.98
N GLN A 29 10.83 -6.86 -2.44
CA GLN A 29 12.07 -7.57 -2.74
C GLN A 29 11.84 -8.50 -3.93
N ALA A 30 12.80 -8.52 -4.85
CA ALA A 30 12.88 -9.49 -5.94
C ALA A 30 13.71 -10.68 -5.51
N TYR A 31 13.28 -11.87 -5.94
CA TYR A 31 13.90 -13.15 -5.64
C TYR A 31 14.10 -13.98 -6.90
N ASP A 32 15.21 -14.72 -6.89
CA ASP A 32 15.44 -15.84 -7.79
C ASP A 32 15.04 -17.13 -7.08
N ILE A 33 14.10 -17.86 -7.66
CA ILE A 33 13.54 -19.10 -7.12
C ILE A 33 14.07 -20.26 -7.97
N GLU A 34 15.06 -20.95 -7.45
CA GLU A 34 15.70 -22.07 -8.12
C GLU A 34 15.03 -23.38 -7.68
N HIS A 35 14.56 -24.16 -8.65
CA HIS A 35 14.03 -25.50 -8.40
C HIS A 35 15.13 -26.53 -8.67
N HIS A 36 15.39 -27.36 -7.67
CA HIS A 36 16.44 -28.36 -7.67
C HIS A 36 15.87 -29.75 -7.40
N VAL A 37 16.62 -30.76 -7.82
CA VAL A 37 16.37 -32.17 -7.48
C VAL A 37 17.65 -32.71 -6.85
N ASP A 38 17.55 -33.30 -5.66
CA ASP A 38 18.70 -33.88 -5.00
C ASP A 38 19.11 -35.25 -5.59
N ALA A 39 20.20 -35.83 -5.09
CA ALA A 39 20.70 -37.12 -5.56
C ALA A 39 19.73 -38.29 -5.25
N ALA A 40 18.79 -38.12 -4.32
CA ALA A 40 17.75 -39.09 -4.01
C ALA A 40 16.48 -38.88 -4.86
N GLY A 41 16.46 -37.88 -5.74
CA GLY A 41 15.31 -37.54 -6.56
C GLY A 41 14.26 -36.67 -5.87
N GLN A 42 14.57 -36.08 -4.71
CA GLN A 42 13.65 -35.20 -3.99
C GLN A 42 13.76 -33.76 -4.49
N GLU A 43 12.63 -33.14 -4.79
CA GLU A 43 12.55 -31.74 -5.19
C GLU A 43 12.73 -30.80 -4.00
N PHE A 44 13.52 -29.74 -4.18
CA PHE A 44 13.64 -28.65 -3.21
C PHE A 44 13.82 -27.30 -3.89
N VAL A 45 13.45 -26.24 -3.18
CA VAL A 45 13.49 -24.86 -3.69
C VAL A 45 14.52 -24.05 -2.93
N VAL A 46 15.35 -23.31 -3.66
CA VAL A 46 16.30 -22.35 -3.11
C VAL A 46 15.87 -20.95 -3.50
N TYR A 47 15.73 -20.09 -2.50
CA TYR A 47 15.45 -18.68 -2.70
C TYR A 47 16.75 -17.89 -2.62
N LYS A 48 16.93 -16.96 -3.55
CA LYS A 48 18.00 -15.98 -3.51
C LYS A 48 17.43 -14.57 -3.61
N ALA A 49 18.01 -13.63 -2.87
CA ALA A 49 17.78 -12.20 -3.03
C ALA A 49 19.11 -11.56 -3.39
N GLU A 50 19.15 -10.79 -4.47
CA GLU A 50 20.39 -10.15 -4.96
C GLU A 50 21.55 -11.15 -5.15
N GLY A 51 21.22 -12.38 -5.56
CA GLY A 51 22.19 -13.48 -5.72
C GLY A 51 22.58 -14.20 -4.44
N GLU A 52 22.23 -13.68 -3.25
CA GLU A 52 22.52 -14.32 -1.96
C GLU A 52 21.40 -15.27 -1.53
N ARG A 53 21.76 -16.45 -1.01
CA ARG A 53 20.78 -17.43 -0.52
C ARG A 53 20.10 -16.94 0.75
N VAL A 54 18.77 -16.93 0.73
CA VAL A 54 17.94 -16.46 1.86
C VAL A 54 16.95 -17.54 2.31
N PRO A 55 16.42 -17.45 3.54
CA PRO A 55 15.26 -18.25 3.94
C PRO A 55 14.08 -18.02 2.99
N SER A 56 13.17 -18.99 2.92
CA SER A 56 11.97 -18.86 2.10
C SER A 56 11.13 -17.66 2.58
N PRO A 57 10.92 -16.63 1.74
CA PRO A 57 10.15 -15.45 2.13
C PRO A 57 8.66 -15.77 2.36
N LEU A 58 8.19 -16.92 1.86
CA LEU A 58 6.81 -17.36 1.97
C LEU A 58 6.51 -18.11 3.28
N SER A 59 7.51 -18.80 3.85
CA SER A 59 7.32 -19.63 5.05
C SER A 59 7.93 -19.01 6.31
N SER A 60 8.91 -18.12 6.18
CA SER A 60 9.59 -17.51 7.33
C SER A 60 9.92 -16.03 7.10
N PRO A 61 8.92 -15.18 6.79
CA PRO A 61 9.17 -13.76 6.62
C PRO A 61 9.58 -13.13 7.96
N THR A 62 10.64 -12.31 7.94
CA THR A 62 11.12 -11.56 9.10
C THR A 62 11.22 -10.10 8.74
N CYS A 63 10.57 -9.23 9.50
CA CYS A 63 10.64 -7.79 9.29
C CYS A 63 12.05 -7.28 9.60
N MET A 64 12.74 -6.75 8.59
CA MET A 64 14.09 -6.18 8.74
C MET A 64 14.16 -4.96 9.68
N ASN A 65 13.04 -4.28 9.93
CA ASN A 65 12.99 -3.12 10.81
C ASN A 65 12.83 -3.48 12.31
N CYS A 66 12.05 -4.51 12.64
CA CYS A 66 11.72 -4.82 14.06
C CYS A 66 11.88 -6.30 14.46
N GLY A 67 12.32 -7.16 13.55
CA GLY A 67 12.49 -8.60 13.77
C GLY A 67 11.18 -9.39 13.95
N GLY A 68 10.01 -8.77 13.77
CA GLY A 68 8.73 -9.47 13.87
C GLY A 68 8.47 -10.45 12.72
N HIS A 69 7.81 -11.58 13.02
CA HIS A 69 7.50 -12.63 12.03
C HIS A 69 6.05 -12.60 11.51
N VAL A 70 5.18 -11.75 12.08
CA VAL A 70 3.81 -11.57 11.58
C VAL A 70 3.84 -10.56 10.43
N VAL A 71 4.05 -11.09 9.23
CA VAL A 71 4.22 -10.30 8.00
C VAL A 71 3.16 -10.73 6.99
N ARG A 72 2.45 -9.75 6.41
CA ARG A 72 1.55 -9.96 5.28
C ARG A 72 2.35 -9.90 3.99
N ILE A 73 2.16 -10.91 3.13
CA ILE A 73 2.76 -10.97 1.79
C ILE A 73 1.69 -10.56 0.77
N MET A 74 2.08 -9.75 -0.19
CA MET A 74 1.23 -9.17 -1.21
C MET A 74 1.94 -9.22 -2.57
N ARG A 75 1.22 -8.93 -3.65
CA ARG A 75 1.80 -8.79 -4.98
C ARG A 75 2.82 -7.64 -4.99
N ALA A 76 3.91 -7.78 -5.73
CA ALA A 76 4.83 -6.66 -6.00
C ALA A 76 4.09 -5.41 -6.52
N GLY A 77 4.68 -4.25 -6.24
CA GLY A 77 4.13 -2.93 -6.57
C GLY A 77 3.15 -2.35 -5.55
N GLN A 78 2.68 -3.12 -4.56
CA GLN A 78 1.74 -2.63 -3.55
C GLN A 78 2.36 -1.59 -2.60
N VAL A 79 3.58 -1.82 -2.10
CA VAL A 79 4.26 -0.84 -1.25
C VAL A 79 4.65 0.37 -2.07
N SER A 80 5.20 0.14 -3.27
CA SER A 80 5.58 1.22 -4.20
C SER A 80 4.39 2.13 -4.52
N SER A 81 3.24 1.55 -4.85
CA SER A 81 2.01 2.31 -5.13
C SER A 81 1.53 3.13 -3.93
N VAL A 82 1.62 2.61 -2.71
CA VAL A 82 1.23 3.35 -1.51
C VAL A 82 2.19 4.51 -1.24
N LEU A 83 3.49 4.30 -1.41
CA LEU A 83 4.49 5.37 -1.26
C LEU A 83 4.29 6.49 -2.29
N ASP A 84 3.98 6.13 -3.53
CA ASP A 84 3.67 7.11 -4.58
C ASP A 84 2.43 7.95 -4.26
N LEU A 85 1.38 7.33 -3.70
CA LEU A 85 0.18 8.02 -3.24
C LEU A 85 0.50 8.99 -2.11
N ILE A 86 1.26 8.55 -1.10
CA ILE A 86 1.69 9.40 0.03
C ILE A 86 2.45 10.62 -0.51
N ALA A 87 3.45 10.41 -1.36
CA ALA A 87 4.24 11.49 -1.95
C ALA A 87 3.37 12.45 -2.78
N ALA A 88 2.37 11.95 -3.51
CA ALA A 88 1.41 12.79 -4.22
C ALA A 88 0.60 13.67 -3.26
N THR A 89 0.05 13.10 -2.18
CA THR A 89 -0.73 13.87 -1.20
C THR A 89 0.09 14.97 -0.52
N GLU A 90 1.35 14.69 -0.18
CA GLU A 90 2.25 15.68 0.41
C GLU A 90 2.51 16.85 -0.54
N ARG A 91 2.72 16.57 -1.83
CA ARG A 91 2.88 17.63 -2.85
C ARG A 91 1.63 18.50 -2.97
N HIS A 92 0.44 17.91 -2.97
CA HIS A 92 -0.82 18.66 -3.00
C HIS A 92 -0.99 19.56 -1.76
N GLN A 93 -0.61 19.08 -0.57
CA GLN A 93 -0.67 19.89 0.66
C GLN A 93 0.30 21.06 0.63
N HIS A 94 1.52 20.89 0.10
CA HIS A 94 2.48 21.99 -0.03
C HIS A 94 2.04 23.01 -1.09
N GLY A 95 1.45 22.58 -2.20
CA GLY A 95 0.89 23.48 -3.23
C GLY A 95 -0.32 24.28 -2.73
N ALA A 96 -1.20 23.67 -1.94
CA ALA A 96 -2.34 24.34 -1.33
C ALA A 96 -1.94 25.36 -0.25
N LYS A 97 -0.83 25.13 0.48
CA LYS A 97 -0.28 26.12 1.42
C LYS A 97 0.37 27.33 0.74
N ALA A 98 0.76 27.23 -0.54
CA ALA A 98 1.37 28.32 -1.30
C ALA A 98 0.35 29.31 -1.87
N THR A 99 -0.93 28.94 -1.97
CA THR A 99 -2.01 29.87 -2.32
C THR A 99 -2.47 30.59 -1.05
N LYS A 100 -1.96 31.80 -0.82
CA LYS A 100 -2.53 32.70 0.20
C LYS A 100 -4.04 32.83 -0.04
N PRO A 101 -4.89 32.62 0.97
CA PRO A 101 -6.32 32.85 0.81
C PRO A 101 -6.53 34.33 0.46
N VAL A 102 -7.10 34.59 -0.72
CA VAL A 102 -7.62 35.91 -1.04
C VAL A 102 -8.86 36.11 -0.18
N SER A 103 -8.80 37.07 0.75
CA SER A 103 -9.92 37.43 1.60
C SER A 103 -11.10 37.89 0.74
N MET A 104 -12.20 37.12 0.75
CA MET A 104 -13.49 37.60 0.27
C MET A 104 -14.08 38.57 1.30
N ALA A 105 -13.72 39.84 1.20
CA ALA A 105 -14.42 40.91 1.92
C ALA A 105 -15.31 41.68 0.92
N GLY A 106 -16.64 41.43 0.97
CA GLY A 106 -17.67 42.41 0.58
C GLY A 106 -17.89 43.44 1.71
N PRO A 107 -18.80 44.45 1.60
CA PRO A 107 -20.14 44.43 0.96
C PRO A 107 -20.39 45.66 0.02
N ILE A 108 -21.52 45.88 -0.68
CA ILE A 108 -22.86 46.33 -0.23
C ILE A 108 -23.81 46.27 -1.46
N GLY A 109 -25.08 45.85 -1.28
CA GLY A 109 -26.17 46.30 -2.18
C GLY A 109 -27.39 45.39 -2.34
N GLN A 110 -28.44 45.71 -1.56
CA GLN A 110 -29.89 45.56 -1.85
C GLN A 110 -30.58 44.20 -1.70
N GLU A 111 -31.53 44.20 -0.74
CA GLU A 111 -32.70 43.32 -0.66
C GLU A 111 -33.55 43.35 -1.94
N LEU A 112 -34.13 42.21 -2.30
CA LEU A 112 -35.46 42.15 -2.90
C LEU A 112 -36.11 40.77 -2.70
N THR A 113 -37.17 40.80 -1.89
CA THR A 113 -38.48 40.11 -2.04
C THR A 113 -38.69 38.64 -1.71
N GLU A 114 -39.82 38.46 -1.02
CA GLU A 114 -40.45 37.30 -0.42
C GLU A 114 -40.95 36.19 -1.36
N ALA A 115 -41.12 35.02 -0.71
CA ALA A 115 -42.16 34.00 -0.87
C ALA A 115 -42.11 33.02 -2.06
N THR A 116 -42.01 31.71 -1.74
CA THR A 116 -43.12 30.73 -1.90
C THR A 116 -42.74 29.41 -1.22
N GLU A 117 -43.70 28.83 -0.50
CA GLU A 117 -43.64 27.54 0.21
C GLU A 117 -43.77 26.32 -0.74
N ASP A 118 -43.28 25.18 -0.24
CA ASP A 118 -43.81 23.81 -0.42
C ASP A 118 -43.16 22.86 -1.47
N ALA A 119 -42.35 21.91 -0.97
CA ALA A 119 -42.22 20.50 -1.39
C ALA A 119 -41.10 19.77 -0.58
N PRO A 120 -41.30 18.54 -0.06
CA PRO A 120 -40.24 17.79 0.60
C PRO A 120 -39.51 16.89 -0.41
N GLU A 121 -38.45 17.39 -1.05
CA GLU A 121 -37.48 16.54 -1.74
C GLU A 121 -36.37 16.15 -0.74
N THR A 122 -36.31 14.86 -0.42
CA THR A 122 -35.19 14.30 0.35
C THR A 122 -33.94 14.35 -0.54
N PRO A 123 -32.87 15.09 -0.19
CA PRO A 123 -31.65 15.06 -0.98
C PRO A 123 -30.98 13.68 -0.87
N PRO A 124 -30.39 13.14 -1.95
CA PRO A 124 -29.64 11.89 -1.87
C PRO A 124 -28.46 12.10 -0.93
N VAL A 125 -28.44 11.36 0.18
CA VAL A 125 -27.37 11.43 1.17
C VAL A 125 -26.05 11.09 0.45
N PRO A 126 -25.11 12.04 0.33
CA PRO A 126 -23.80 11.71 -0.18
C PRO A 126 -23.13 10.86 0.90
N HIS A 127 -22.93 9.58 0.61
CA HIS A 127 -22.10 8.71 1.43
C HIS A 127 -20.69 9.27 1.41
N HIS A 128 -20.36 10.11 2.39
CA HIS A 128 -19.03 10.64 2.57
C HIS A 128 -18.23 9.54 3.24
N TRP A 129 -17.40 8.84 2.47
CA TRP A 129 -16.39 7.96 3.04
C TRP A 129 -15.37 8.83 3.77
N HIS A 130 -15.61 9.03 5.06
CA HIS A 130 -14.71 9.81 5.89
C HIS A 130 -13.48 8.93 6.19
N LEU A 131 -12.28 9.46 5.93
CA LEU A 131 -11.03 8.71 6.11
C LEU A 131 -10.87 8.15 7.54
N SER A 132 -11.49 8.81 8.52
CA SER A 132 -11.53 8.32 9.90
C SER A 132 -12.22 6.96 10.04
N ASP A 133 -13.22 6.66 9.20
CA ASP A 133 -13.94 5.38 9.24
C ASP A 133 -13.05 4.19 8.89
N LEU A 134 -11.98 4.41 8.10
CA LEU A 134 -11.00 3.39 7.72
C LEU A 134 -9.92 3.14 8.79
N LEU A 135 -9.78 4.02 9.79
CA LEU A 135 -8.74 3.94 10.83
C LEU A 135 -9.22 3.29 12.14
N HIS A 136 -10.51 2.94 12.23
CA HIS A 136 -11.09 2.26 13.40
C HIS A 136 -10.53 0.86 13.71
N PRO A 137 -10.01 0.05 12.76
CA PRO A 137 -9.46 -1.26 13.11
C PRO A 137 -8.25 -1.22 14.05
N PHE A 138 -7.61 -0.04 14.22
CA PHE A 138 -6.38 0.11 15.00
C PHE A 138 -6.55 0.76 16.38
N ARG A 139 -7.78 1.03 16.81
CA ARG A 139 -8.04 1.51 18.17
C ARG A 139 -8.05 0.33 19.15
N LYS A 140 -6.92 0.11 19.84
CA LYS A 140 -6.85 -0.79 20.98
C LYS A 140 -7.74 -0.26 22.10
N HIS A 141 -8.63 -1.10 22.63
CA HIS A 141 -9.17 -0.93 23.97
C HIS A 141 -8.03 -1.23 24.97
N GLU A 142 -7.73 -0.29 25.85
CA GLU A 142 -7.03 -0.57 27.12
C GLU A 142 -7.93 -1.39 28.05
#